data_AF-A0A0N4VBT6-F1
#
_entry.id   AF-A0A0N4VBT6-F1
#
_cell.length_a   1.000
_cell.length_b   1.000
_cell.length_c   1.000
_cell.angle_alpha   90.00
_cell.angle_beta   90.00
_cell.angle_gamma   90.00
#
_symmetry.space_group_name_H-M   'P 1'
#
loop_
_entity.id
_entity.type
_entity.pdbx_description
1 polymer ?
#
loop_
_entity_poly.entity_id
_entity_poly.type
_entity_poly.pdbx_seq_one_letter_code
_entity_poly.pdbx_strand_id
1 'polypeptide(L)'
;MFLGSDPCPQSYGRDLMSCAAQDKDHSQCCQAKGVERTTAGAKCLKFCQMLPGTTFQPDVSYLPCWGVLKEIKQCFKEALQPHL
;
A
#
# COMPACT_ATOMS: atom_id res chain seq x y z
N MET A 1 -6.74 11.20 1.37
CA MET A 1 -8.16 11.59 1.52
C MET A 1 -8.36 12.39 2.80
N PHE A 2 -8.45 13.71 2.66
CA PHE A 2 -9.07 14.57 3.68
C PHE A 2 -10.10 15.54 3.06
N LEU A 3 -10.12 15.74 1.74
CA LEU A 3 -11.01 16.71 1.06
C LEU A 3 -11.43 16.33 -0.38
N GLY A 4 -11.42 15.05 -0.76
CA GLY A 4 -11.84 14.63 -2.12
C GLY A 4 -10.97 15.16 -3.28
N SER A 5 -9.79 15.71 -2.98
CA SER A 5 -8.85 16.30 -3.96
C SER A 5 -7.79 15.33 -4.47
N ASP A 6 -7.82 14.07 -4.02
CA ASP A 6 -6.93 13.02 -4.53
C ASP A 6 -7.46 12.55 -5.90
N PRO A 7 -6.60 12.39 -6.93
CA PRO A 7 -7.01 11.94 -8.27
C PRO A 7 -7.53 10.49 -8.27
N CYS A 8 -7.41 9.79 -7.14
CA CYS A 8 -7.83 8.42 -6.99
C CYS A 8 -9.33 8.27 -6.73
N PRO A 9 -9.95 7.19 -7.24
CA PRO A 9 -11.37 6.96 -7.10
C PRO A 9 -11.77 6.95 -5.62
N GLN A 10 -12.93 7.51 -5.28
CA GLN A 10 -13.52 7.38 -3.94
C GLN A 10 -14.10 5.98 -3.68
N SER A 11 -13.52 4.95 -4.30
CA SER A 11 -13.83 3.55 -4.05
C SER A 11 -12.97 3.01 -2.90
N TYR A 12 -13.29 1.82 -2.42
CA TYR A 12 -12.47 1.12 -1.43
C TYR A 12 -11.73 -0.04 -2.09
N GLY A 13 -10.76 -0.62 -1.39
CA GLY A 13 -10.10 -1.84 -1.82
C GLY A 13 -9.00 -1.63 -2.85
N ARG A 14 -8.86 -2.56 -3.80
CA ARG A 14 -7.67 -2.69 -4.66
C ARG A 14 -7.48 -1.49 -5.59
N ASP A 15 -8.54 -1.00 -6.22
CA ASP A 15 -8.42 0.06 -7.23
C ASP A 15 -7.99 1.39 -6.61
N LEU A 16 -8.53 1.72 -5.42
CA LEU A 16 -8.06 2.86 -4.63
C LEU A 16 -6.59 2.70 -4.25
N MET A 17 -6.20 1.55 -3.70
CA MET A 17 -4.83 1.29 -3.26
C MET A 17 -3.84 1.30 -4.42
N SER A 18 -4.25 0.80 -5.59
CA SER A 18 -3.42 0.79 -6.80
C SER A 18 -3.20 2.19 -7.34
N CYS A 19 -4.27 3.00 -7.42
CA CYS A 19 -4.11 4.40 -7.77
C CYS A 19 -3.24 5.16 -6.75
N ALA A 20 -3.44 4.94 -5.44
CA ALA A 20 -2.67 5.61 -4.40
C ALA A 20 -1.18 5.26 -4.44
N ALA A 21 -0.83 4.07 -4.90
CA ALA A 21 0.55 3.64 -5.10
C ALA A 21 1.24 4.36 -6.28
N GLN A 22 0.49 5.03 -7.16
CA GLN A 22 0.98 5.80 -8.33
C GLN A 22 1.93 5.02 -9.23
N ASP A 23 1.63 3.75 -9.48
CA ASP A 23 2.42 2.88 -10.36
C ASP A 23 3.90 2.72 -9.93
N LYS A 24 4.21 3.03 -8.67
CA LYS A 24 5.55 2.91 -8.09
C LYS A 24 5.65 1.68 -7.19
N ASP A 25 6.86 1.13 -7.11
CA ASP A 25 7.20 0.09 -6.14
C ASP A 25 7.63 0.71 -4.81
N HIS A 26 6.89 0.40 -3.73
CA HIS A 26 7.16 0.89 -2.38
C HIS A 26 7.84 -0.16 -1.48
N SER A 27 8.32 -1.27 -2.04
CA SER A 27 8.87 -2.40 -1.27
C SER A 27 10.00 -1.97 -0.34
N GLN A 28 10.91 -1.10 -0.80
CA GLN A 28 12.03 -0.62 0.01
C GLN A 28 11.55 0.21 1.21
N CYS A 29 10.58 1.11 1.00
CA CYS A 29 9.98 1.89 2.09
C CYS A 29 9.24 0.98 3.09
N CYS A 30 8.49 0.01 2.59
CA CYS A 30 7.76 -0.94 3.41
C CYS A 30 8.67 -1.85 4.25
N GLN A 31 9.78 -2.31 3.68
CA GLN A 31 10.82 -3.04 4.41
C GLN A 31 11.39 -2.17 5.55
N ALA A 32 11.74 -0.91 5.24
CA ALA A 32 12.26 0.03 6.23
C ALA A 32 11.28 0.30 7.38
N LYS A 33 9.97 0.32 7.09
CA LYS A 33 8.90 0.49 8.09
C LYS A 33 8.44 -0.83 8.74
N GLY A 34 9.04 -1.96 8.39
CA GLY A 34 8.77 -3.25 9.03
C GLY A 34 7.44 -3.91 8.64
N VAL A 35 6.92 -3.65 7.45
CA VAL A 35 5.65 -4.22 6.95
C VAL A 35 5.68 -5.76 6.93
N GLU A 36 6.84 -6.37 6.73
CA GLU A 36 7.01 -7.84 6.78
C GLU A 36 7.09 -8.45 8.18
N ARG A 37 7.14 -7.64 9.25
CA ARG A 37 7.30 -8.14 10.64
C ARG A 37 6.02 -8.72 11.23
N THR A 38 4.93 -8.74 10.47
CA THR A 38 3.69 -9.38 10.89
C THR A 38 3.81 -10.90 10.82
N THR A 39 2.84 -11.62 11.38
CA THR A 39 2.76 -13.09 11.26
C THR A 39 2.52 -13.58 9.83
N ALA A 40 2.08 -12.70 8.92
CA ALA A 40 1.98 -13.00 7.49
C ALA A 40 3.33 -12.83 6.74
N GLY A 41 4.36 -12.28 7.40
CA GLY A 41 5.70 -12.16 6.84
C GLY A 41 5.76 -11.29 5.60
N ALA A 42 6.60 -11.70 4.65
CA ALA A 42 6.79 -11.02 3.36
C ALA A 42 5.51 -10.94 2.50
N LYS A 43 4.42 -11.66 2.84
CA LYS A 43 3.14 -11.53 2.14
C LYS A 43 2.62 -10.09 2.18
N CYS A 44 2.85 -9.37 3.27
CA CYS A 44 2.38 -7.99 3.40
C CYS A 44 3.07 -7.03 2.43
N LEU A 45 4.26 -7.35 1.94
CA LEU A 45 4.96 -6.55 0.93
C LEU A 45 4.21 -6.53 -0.41
N LYS A 46 3.31 -7.48 -0.67
CA LYS A 46 2.44 -7.45 -1.86
C LYS A 46 1.53 -6.24 -1.89
N PHE A 47 1.12 -5.72 -0.73
CA PHE A 47 0.35 -4.48 -0.65
C PHE A 47 1.18 -3.22 -0.93
N CYS A 48 2.51 -3.32 -0.91
CA CYS A 48 3.42 -2.23 -1.26
C CYS A 48 3.67 -2.15 -2.77
N GLN A 49 3.33 -3.21 -3.49
CA GLN A 49 3.46 -3.35 -4.94
C GLN A 49 2.07 -3.35 -5.59
N MET A 50 1.26 -2.33 -5.31
CA MET A 50 -0.10 -2.22 -5.89
C MET A 50 -0.04 -1.61 -7.31
N LEU A 51 0.65 -2.28 -8.23
CA LEU A 51 0.74 -1.85 -9.63
C LEU A 51 -0.55 -2.17 -10.41
N PRO A 52 -0.95 -1.32 -11.39
CA PRO A 52 -2.05 -1.59 -12.28
C PRO A 52 -1.88 -2.95 -12.97
N GLY A 53 -2.97 -3.70 -13.10
CA GLY A 53 -2.95 -5.02 -13.75
C GLY A 53 -2.43 -6.19 -12.89
N THR A 54 -1.90 -5.94 -11.69
CA THR A 54 -1.46 -7.04 -10.81
C THR A 54 -2.65 -7.80 -10.22
N THR A 55 -2.88 -9.06 -10.62
CA THR A 55 -3.95 -9.90 -10.08
C THR A 55 -3.66 -10.32 -8.65
N PHE A 56 -3.91 -9.42 -7.71
CA PHE A 56 -3.72 -9.63 -6.28
C PHE A 56 -5.07 -9.73 -5.58
N GLN A 57 -5.39 -10.91 -5.07
CA GLN A 57 -6.56 -11.17 -4.24
C GLN A 57 -6.08 -11.71 -2.89
N PRO A 58 -6.09 -10.90 -1.83
CA PRO A 58 -5.67 -11.35 -0.51
C PRO A 58 -6.71 -12.32 0.07
N ASP A 59 -6.24 -13.49 0.49
CA ASP A 59 -7.02 -14.44 1.29
C ASP A 59 -6.92 -14.12 2.81
N VAL A 60 -7.53 -14.96 3.65
CA VAL A 60 -7.51 -14.80 5.11
C VAL A 60 -6.10 -14.83 5.72
N SER A 61 -5.10 -15.38 5.04
CA SER A 61 -3.71 -15.37 5.51
C SER A 61 -3.05 -13.99 5.46
N TYR A 62 -3.68 -13.02 4.80
CA TYR A 62 -3.24 -11.62 4.74
C TYR A 62 -3.87 -10.73 5.83
N LEU A 63 -4.79 -11.24 6.64
CA LEU A 63 -5.40 -10.50 7.75
C LEU A 63 -4.36 -9.82 8.68
N PRO A 64 -3.21 -10.45 9.02
CA PRO A 64 -2.19 -9.78 9.84
C PRO A 64 -1.63 -8.49 9.21
N CYS A 65 -1.70 -8.34 7.89
CA CYS A 65 -1.22 -7.15 7.19
C CYS A 65 -2.08 -5.90 7.47
N TRP A 66 -3.30 -6.05 7.99
CA TRP A 66 -4.11 -4.91 8.40
C TRP A 66 -3.49 -4.11 9.53
N GLY A 67 -2.69 -4.75 10.40
CA GLY A 67 -1.95 -4.08 11.45
C GLY A 67 -0.90 -3.08 10.95
N VAL A 68 -0.44 -3.23 9.70
CA VAL A 68 0.62 -2.40 9.09
C VAL A 68 0.13 -1.54 7.92
N LEU A 69 -1.20 -1.40 7.75
CA LEU A 69 -1.78 -0.57 6.69
C LEU A 69 -1.40 0.92 6.81
N LYS A 70 -1.12 1.39 8.02
CA LYS A 70 -0.72 2.78 8.27
C LYS A 70 0.64 3.05 7.63
N GLU A 71 1.59 2.14 7.82
CA GLU A 71 2.95 2.19 7.32
C GLU A 71 2.97 2.13 5.79
N ILE A 72 2.16 1.24 5.21
CA ILE A 72 1.97 1.14 3.74
C ILE A 72 1.47 2.48 3.17
N LYS A 73 0.39 3.04 3.75
CA LYS A 73 -0.15 4.33 3.31
C LYS A 73 0.84 5.48 3.48
N GLN A 74 1.70 5.41 4.50
CA GLN A 74 2.72 6.42 4.70
C GLN A 74 3.77 6.40 3.58
N CYS A 75 4.18 5.22 3.11
CA CYS A 75 5.06 5.09 1.94
C CYS A 75 4.43 5.70 0.67
N PHE A 76 3.14 5.44 0.43
CA PHE A 76 2.43 6.05 -0.71
C PHE A 76 2.43 7.57 -0.63
N LYS A 77 2.25 8.12 0.58
CA LYS A 77 2.31 9.56 0.83
C LYS A 77 3.72 10.13 0.62
N GLU A 78 4.75 9.46 1.10
CA GLU A 78 6.15 9.90 0.93
C GLU A 78 6.53 9.98 -0.56
N ALA A 79 6.02 9.06 -1.39
CA ALA A 79 6.23 9.12 -2.83
C ALA A 79 5.47 10.23 -3.57
N LEU A 80 4.43 10.82 -2.95
CA LEU A 80 3.73 12.03 -3.43
C LEU A 80 4.49 13.31 -3.09
N GLN A 81 5.31 13.31 -2.04
CA GLN A 81 6.03 14.47 -1.55
C GLN A 81 7.56 14.28 -1.61
N PRO A 82 8.16 14.15 -2.82
CA PRO A 82 9.59 13.88 -2.96
C PRO A 82 10.54 15.02 -2.54
N HIS A 83 10.02 16.18 -2.11
CA HIS A 83 10.82 17.37 -1.79
C HIS A 83 10.33 18.14 -0.56
N LEU A 84 10.61 17.61 0.63
CA LEU A 84 10.98 18.44 1.78
C LEU A 84 12.27 17.89 2.40
#